data_AF-A0A2D2DQD7-F1
#
_entry.id   AF-A0A2D2DQD7-F1
#
_cell.length_a   1.000
_cell.length_b   1.000
_cell.length_c   1.000
_cell.angle_alpha   90.00
_cell.angle_beta   90.00
_cell.angle_gamma   90.00
#
_symmetry.space_group_name_H-M   'P 1'
#
loop_
_entity.id
_entity.type
_entity.pdbx_description
1 polymer ?
#
loop_
_entity_poly.entity_id
_entity_poly.type
_entity_poly.pdbx_seq_one_letter_code
_entity_poly.pdbx_strand_id
1 'polypeptide(L)'
;MLNHVELSATPLLEIGIHTGGHKDLAREIAERFQNGRAQEVIDFIAECDVGTLRIVGLVRTASCIWRQDASVWRRFARMTGKRGVLWGGADDLVYRDAAFSEEMHAMGRQRMASAGTDPLALAAAREFMLSCVTLRLPYPGIARAEVVAMVDAHLALLREAGLEDDDNGHWSLLPLLECLDDPSDLIAVAGKTEHVFRQAIWAYRQRSKQYSARQRWLAWHDFFRQHPGYLDGYHDRVADPALIMRRWPHVTPQLRWKMTQTLLSAMPYSAGDDQDYFFDAVDGIIRHDEASFAGNLRKRTVRLDGGLASLIWRQQYPQLLPELFALIMCARHGLDPLSEPLNIILADEPALLLSGRDDSLPRVVAVLSAEVLRAVLPSLATLIGNGAAAELRAAVVEAAKKLDPADIAHAGWLASGNEHLRLACREILLAHPDQASASALLSRY
;
A
#
# COMPACT_ATOMS: atom_id res chain seq x y z
N MET A 1 13.95 30.00 -30.41
CA MET A 1 12.82 30.96 -30.51
C MET A 1 11.89 30.42 -31.57
N LEU A 2 10.80 29.77 -31.16
CA LEU A 2 9.75 29.32 -32.07
C LEU A 2 8.73 30.46 -32.19
N ASN A 3 8.38 30.83 -33.43
CA ASN A 3 7.38 31.84 -33.73
C ASN A 3 6.08 31.55 -32.97
N HIS A 4 5.69 32.45 -32.06
CA HIS A 4 4.33 32.51 -31.56
C HIS A 4 3.44 32.92 -32.74
N VAL A 5 2.82 31.94 -33.39
CA VAL A 5 1.65 32.22 -34.24
C VAL A 5 0.60 32.81 -33.31
N GLU A 6 0.13 34.03 -33.60
CA GLU A 6 -1.01 34.64 -32.89
C GLU A 6 -2.27 33.82 -33.20
N LEU A 7 -2.50 32.79 -32.38
CA LEU A 7 -3.63 31.89 -32.55
C LEU A 7 -4.97 32.59 -32.29
N SER A 8 -4.99 33.71 -31.56
CA SER A 8 -6.18 34.48 -31.16
C SER A 8 -7.06 34.94 -32.34
N ALA A 9 -6.48 35.14 -33.52
CA ALA A 9 -7.19 35.54 -34.74
C ALA A 9 -7.56 34.34 -35.64
N THR A 10 -6.97 33.16 -35.43
CA THR A 10 -7.24 31.95 -36.21
C THR A 10 -8.60 31.35 -35.84
N PRO A 11 -9.45 30.93 -36.79
CA PRO A 11 -10.70 30.20 -36.48
C PRO A 11 -10.43 28.94 -35.64
N LEU A 12 -11.24 28.70 -34.60
CA LEU A 12 -11.03 27.57 -33.68
C LEU A 12 -10.98 26.20 -34.39
N LEU A 13 -11.73 26.03 -35.49
CA LEU A 13 -11.71 24.84 -36.35
C LEU A 13 -10.34 24.56 -36.98
N GLU A 14 -9.55 25.59 -37.24
CA GLU A 14 -8.25 25.48 -37.92
C GLU A 14 -7.09 25.21 -36.94
N ILE A 15 -7.25 25.58 -35.67
CA ILE A 15 -6.23 25.41 -34.61
C ILE A 15 -6.06 23.93 -34.23
N GLY A 16 -7.17 23.19 -34.19
CA GLY A 16 -7.17 21.77 -33.82
C GLY A 16 -6.54 20.84 -34.86
N ILE A 17 -6.45 21.29 -36.12
CA ILE A 17 -6.08 20.44 -37.27
C ILE A 17 -4.63 20.71 -37.74
N HIS A 18 -4.09 21.93 -37.58
CA HIS A 18 -2.88 22.31 -38.32
C HIS A 18 -1.69 22.93 -37.57
N THR A 19 -1.78 23.39 -36.31
CA THR A 19 -0.68 24.24 -35.78
C THR A 19 -0.30 24.13 -34.29
N GLY A 20 -1.14 23.61 -33.37
CA GLY A 20 -0.82 23.62 -31.92
C GLY A 20 -1.27 22.41 -31.08
N GLY A 21 -2.02 21.49 -31.68
CA GLY A 21 -2.59 20.35 -30.96
C GLY A 21 -3.69 20.73 -29.95
N HIS A 22 -4.32 19.72 -29.33
CA HIS A 22 -5.53 19.90 -28.53
C HIS A 22 -5.36 20.75 -27.25
N LYS A 23 -4.13 20.91 -26.75
CA LYS A 23 -3.83 21.77 -25.60
C LYS A 23 -3.89 23.26 -25.95
N ASP A 24 -3.37 23.63 -27.12
CA ASP A 24 -3.45 25.00 -27.60
C ASP A 24 -4.88 25.39 -27.95
N LEU A 25 -5.64 24.46 -28.56
CA LEU A 25 -7.08 24.65 -28.78
C LEU A 25 -7.86 24.83 -27.46
N ALA A 26 -7.57 24.03 -26.43
CA ALA A 26 -8.20 24.18 -25.12
C ALA A 26 -7.89 25.54 -24.46
N ARG A 27 -6.64 26.02 -24.60
CA ARG A 27 -6.24 27.36 -24.14
C ARG A 27 -7.00 28.45 -24.88
N GLU A 28 -7.04 28.39 -26.21
CA GLU A 28 -7.73 29.38 -27.05
C GLU A 28 -9.23 29.43 -26.77
N ILE A 29 -9.86 28.27 -26.53
CA ILE A 29 -11.26 28.21 -26.10
C ILE A 29 -11.44 28.96 -24.78
N ALA A 30 -10.57 28.74 -23.80
CA ALA A 30 -10.66 29.42 -22.50
C ALA A 30 -10.43 30.94 -22.62
N GLU A 31 -9.38 31.36 -23.34
CA GLU A 31 -9.04 32.77 -23.53
C GLU A 31 -10.14 33.53 -24.27
N ARG A 32 -10.68 32.97 -25.36
CA ARG A 32 -11.79 33.60 -26.10
C ARG A 32 -13.06 33.69 -25.27
N PHE A 33 -13.36 32.65 -24.50
CA PHE A 33 -14.53 32.68 -23.62
C PHE A 33 -14.40 33.78 -22.55
N GLN A 34 -13.22 33.94 -21.94
CA GLN A 34 -12.96 34.98 -20.94
C GLN A 34 -12.92 36.39 -21.54
N ASN A 35 -12.44 36.54 -22.78
CA ASN A 35 -12.35 37.83 -23.48
C ASN A 35 -13.66 38.23 -24.19
N GLY A 36 -14.81 37.72 -23.77
CA GLY A 36 -16.13 38.11 -24.28
C GLY A 36 -16.53 37.52 -25.63
N ARG A 37 -15.75 36.59 -26.20
CA ARG A 37 -16.04 35.87 -27.45
C ARG A 37 -16.70 34.52 -27.19
N ALA A 38 -17.58 34.44 -26.19
CA ALA A 38 -18.22 33.19 -25.78
C ALA A 38 -19.04 32.54 -26.90
N GLN A 39 -19.73 33.33 -27.73
CA GLN A 39 -20.59 32.80 -28.79
C GLN A 39 -19.80 31.99 -29.83
N GLU A 40 -18.63 32.46 -30.22
CA GLU A 40 -17.75 31.75 -31.14
C GLU A 40 -17.31 30.38 -30.60
N VAL A 41 -17.00 30.33 -29.29
CA VAL A 41 -16.69 29.07 -28.60
C VAL A 41 -17.89 28.12 -28.61
N ILE A 42 -19.09 28.67 -28.38
CA ILE A 42 -20.33 27.89 -28.36
C ILE A 42 -20.63 27.30 -29.75
N ASP A 43 -20.51 28.10 -30.80
CA ASP A 43 -20.72 27.68 -32.19
C ASP A 43 -19.71 26.60 -32.56
N PHE A 44 -18.43 26.80 -32.21
CA PHE A 44 -17.39 25.79 -32.38
C PHE A 44 -17.73 24.47 -31.69
N ILE A 45 -18.13 24.50 -30.42
CA ILE A 45 -18.46 23.27 -29.65
C ILE A 45 -19.70 22.57 -30.23
N ALA A 46 -20.67 23.33 -30.75
CA ALA A 46 -21.86 22.77 -31.36
C ALA A 46 -21.53 21.98 -32.63
N GLU A 47 -20.61 22.49 -33.46
CA GLU A 47 -20.36 22.01 -34.83
C GLU A 47 -19.11 21.13 -34.99
N CYS A 48 -18.08 21.28 -34.15
CA CYS A 48 -16.83 20.53 -34.28
C CYS A 48 -17.05 19.01 -34.14
N ASP A 49 -16.16 18.19 -34.69
CA ASP A 49 -16.32 16.73 -34.72
C ASP A 49 -16.21 16.08 -33.31
N VAL A 50 -16.73 14.85 -33.18
CA VAL A 50 -16.78 14.14 -31.88
C VAL A 50 -15.37 13.80 -31.37
N GLY A 51 -14.42 13.51 -32.26
CA GLY A 51 -13.05 13.18 -31.89
C GLY A 51 -12.35 14.38 -31.25
N THR A 52 -12.44 15.54 -31.89
CA THR A 52 -11.93 16.81 -31.36
C THR A 52 -12.57 17.15 -30.01
N LEU A 53 -13.90 17.03 -29.89
CA LEU A 53 -14.60 17.25 -28.62
C LEU A 53 -14.08 16.35 -27.49
N ARG A 54 -13.91 15.04 -27.77
CA ARG A 54 -13.41 14.08 -26.78
C ARG A 54 -12.01 14.46 -26.32
N ILE A 55 -11.10 14.75 -27.23
CA ILE A 55 -9.70 15.01 -26.85
C ILE A 55 -9.56 16.37 -26.16
N VAL A 56 -10.25 17.41 -26.64
CA VAL A 56 -10.25 18.74 -25.99
C VAL A 56 -10.90 18.66 -24.61
N GLY A 57 -12.02 17.97 -24.47
CA GLY A 57 -12.71 17.80 -23.19
C GLY A 57 -11.90 17.04 -22.13
N LEU A 58 -10.91 16.23 -22.55
CA LEU A 58 -9.99 15.51 -21.66
C LEU A 58 -8.77 16.33 -21.22
N VAL A 59 -8.56 17.53 -21.76
CA VAL A 59 -7.42 18.37 -21.38
C VAL A 59 -7.50 18.76 -19.91
N ARG A 60 -6.46 18.37 -19.15
CA ARG A 60 -6.30 18.59 -17.71
C ARG A 60 -5.40 19.80 -17.41
N THR A 61 -5.81 21.00 -17.83
CA THR A 61 -5.11 22.23 -17.43
C THR A 61 -6.01 23.10 -16.56
N ALA A 62 -5.42 23.77 -15.56
CA ALA A 62 -6.15 24.66 -14.66
C ALA A 62 -6.79 25.84 -15.41
N SER A 63 -6.27 26.20 -16.60
CA SER A 63 -6.78 27.26 -17.47
C SER A 63 -8.08 26.90 -18.21
N CYS A 64 -8.51 25.63 -18.26
CA CYS A 64 -9.72 25.25 -18.96
C CYS A 64 -10.97 25.84 -18.30
N ILE A 65 -11.75 26.65 -19.03
CA ILE A 65 -12.92 27.36 -18.47
C ILE A 65 -13.99 26.40 -17.93
N TRP A 66 -14.18 25.23 -18.57
CA TRP A 66 -15.12 24.19 -18.11
C TRP A 66 -14.66 23.44 -16.85
N ARG A 67 -13.45 23.69 -16.34
CA ARG A 67 -12.99 23.19 -15.03
C ARG A 67 -13.11 24.25 -13.93
N GLN A 68 -13.17 25.52 -14.31
CA GLN A 68 -13.26 26.66 -13.38
C GLN A 68 -14.71 27.06 -13.12
N ASP A 69 -15.58 26.93 -14.12
CA ASP A 69 -16.97 27.39 -14.05
C ASP A 69 -17.95 26.23 -14.31
N ALA A 70 -18.71 25.88 -13.26
CA ALA A 70 -19.73 24.84 -13.29
C ALA A 70 -20.86 25.12 -14.28
N SER A 71 -21.23 26.39 -14.47
CA SER A 71 -22.29 26.79 -15.39
C SER A 71 -21.86 26.60 -16.84
N VAL A 72 -20.60 26.92 -17.15
CA VAL A 72 -19.98 26.68 -18.46
C VAL A 72 -19.88 25.18 -18.73
N TRP A 73 -19.41 24.41 -17.73
CA TRP A 73 -19.39 22.95 -17.82
C TRP A 73 -20.77 22.37 -18.13
N ARG A 74 -21.81 22.76 -17.38
CA ARG A 74 -23.19 22.29 -17.59
C ARG A 74 -23.70 22.67 -18.97
N ARG A 75 -23.41 23.90 -19.44
CA ARG A 75 -23.77 24.34 -20.79
C ARG A 75 -23.11 23.46 -21.85
N PHE A 76 -21.82 23.17 -21.72
CA PHE A 76 -21.10 22.31 -22.66
C PHE A 76 -21.64 20.88 -22.62
N ALA A 77 -21.87 20.32 -21.43
CA ALA A 77 -22.45 19.00 -21.24
C ALA A 77 -23.83 18.85 -21.91
N ARG A 78 -24.72 19.84 -21.80
CA ARG A 78 -26.03 19.83 -22.50
C ARG A 78 -25.88 19.82 -24.03
N MET A 79 -24.91 20.56 -24.55
CA MET A 79 -24.67 20.61 -26.00
C MET A 79 -24.06 19.31 -26.54
N THR A 80 -23.13 18.72 -25.81
CA THR A 80 -22.33 17.58 -26.29
C THR A 80 -22.83 16.22 -25.80
N GLY A 81 -23.65 16.17 -24.75
CA GLY A 81 -24.18 14.94 -24.16
C GLY A 81 -25.01 14.11 -25.14
N LYS A 82 -25.82 14.77 -25.98
CA LYS A 82 -26.56 14.11 -27.08
C LYS A 82 -25.65 13.40 -28.08
N ARG A 83 -24.39 13.85 -28.18
CA ARG A 83 -23.33 13.29 -29.05
C ARG A 83 -22.46 12.25 -28.33
N GLY A 84 -22.79 11.91 -27.08
CA GLY A 84 -22.04 10.94 -26.27
C GLY A 84 -20.71 11.48 -25.73
N VAL A 85 -20.62 12.78 -25.46
CA VAL A 85 -19.40 13.41 -24.91
C VAL A 85 -19.75 14.25 -23.67
N LEU A 86 -19.11 13.93 -22.54
CA LEU A 86 -19.04 14.79 -21.36
C LEU A 86 -17.61 15.28 -21.17
N TRP A 87 -17.48 16.52 -20.73
CA TRP A 87 -16.20 17.17 -20.51
C TRP A 87 -15.62 16.77 -19.15
N GLY A 88 -14.29 16.64 -19.05
CA GLY A 88 -13.63 16.43 -17.77
C GLY A 88 -13.80 17.63 -16.83
N GLY A 89 -13.56 17.44 -15.54
CA GLY A 89 -13.63 18.52 -14.54
C GLY A 89 -14.96 18.64 -13.78
N ALA A 90 -15.99 17.90 -14.20
CA ALA A 90 -17.24 17.75 -13.44
C ALA A 90 -17.04 17.16 -12.03
N ASP A 91 -15.92 16.47 -11.84
CA ASP A 91 -15.57 15.74 -10.62
C ASP A 91 -15.20 16.67 -9.47
N ASP A 92 -14.73 17.88 -9.80
CA ASP A 92 -14.31 18.89 -8.83
C ASP A 92 -15.39 19.98 -8.60
N LEU A 93 -16.59 19.82 -9.20
CA LEU A 93 -17.65 20.82 -9.11
C LEU A 93 -18.40 20.73 -7.78
N VAL A 94 -18.54 21.87 -7.09
CA VAL A 94 -19.16 22.05 -5.77
C VAL A 94 -20.66 21.68 -5.72
N TYR A 95 -21.32 21.44 -6.86
CA TYR A 95 -22.78 21.33 -6.99
C TYR A 95 -23.26 19.95 -7.47
N ARG A 96 -22.63 18.85 -7.03
CA ARG A 96 -23.21 17.51 -7.20
C ARG A 96 -24.37 17.37 -6.23
N ASP A 97 -25.57 17.66 -6.71
CA ASP A 97 -26.84 17.57 -5.99
C ASP A 97 -27.84 16.67 -6.75
N ALA A 98 -29.03 16.46 -6.18
CA ALA A 98 -30.07 15.65 -6.80
C ALA A 98 -30.49 16.16 -8.19
N ALA A 99 -30.52 17.49 -8.40
CA ALA A 99 -30.89 18.09 -9.68
C ALA A 99 -29.84 17.81 -10.76
N PHE A 100 -28.56 17.87 -10.40
CA PHE A 100 -27.45 17.49 -11.27
C PHE A 100 -27.50 16.00 -11.63
N SER A 101 -27.75 15.14 -10.65
CA SER A 101 -27.87 13.69 -10.88
C SER A 101 -29.03 13.37 -11.83
N GLU A 102 -30.20 13.98 -11.64
CA GLU A 102 -31.33 13.83 -12.56
C GLU A 102 -31.03 14.36 -13.96
N GLU A 103 -30.29 15.47 -14.07
CA GLU A 103 -29.85 16.00 -15.36
C GLU A 103 -28.92 15.00 -16.10
N MET A 104 -27.98 14.38 -15.39
CA MET A 104 -27.11 13.34 -15.95
C MET A 104 -27.91 12.11 -16.39
N HIS A 105 -28.88 11.68 -15.57
CA HIS A 105 -29.81 10.62 -15.93
C HIS A 105 -30.62 10.97 -17.19
N ALA A 106 -31.15 12.18 -17.29
CA ALA A 106 -31.91 12.64 -18.45
C ALA A 106 -31.07 12.63 -19.73
N MET A 107 -29.82 13.10 -19.69
CA MET A 107 -28.90 13.03 -20.83
C MET A 107 -28.64 11.59 -21.26
N GLY A 108 -28.41 10.70 -20.28
CA GLY A 108 -28.22 9.28 -20.50
C GLY A 108 -29.42 8.62 -21.19
N ARG A 109 -30.64 8.83 -20.65
CA ARG A 109 -31.89 8.33 -21.24
C ARG A 109 -32.11 8.86 -22.64
N GLN A 110 -31.86 10.15 -22.89
CA GLN A 110 -31.97 10.74 -24.22
C GLN A 110 -31.00 10.08 -25.20
N ARG A 111 -29.77 9.80 -24.78
CA ARG A 111 -28.77 9.14 -25.63
C ARG A 111 -29.17 7.71 -25.97
N MET A 112 -29.63 6.94 -24.97
CA MET A 112 -30.15 5.59 -25.16
C MET A 112 -31.36 5.58 -26.10
N ALA A 113 -32.30 6.51 -25.94
CA ALA A 113 -33.47 6.63 -26.82
C ALA A 113 -33.07 7.01 -28.25
N SER A 114 -32.09 7.90 -28.42
CA SER A 114 -31.61 8.35 -29.74
C SER A 114 -30.88 7.25 -30.52
N ALA A 115 -30.32 6.27 -29.82
CA ALA A 115 -29.71 5.10 -30.46
C ALA A 115 -30.75 4.15 -31.09
N GLY A 116 -32.00 4.18 -30.61
CA GLY A 116 -33.07 3.33 -31.12
C GLY A 116 -32.72 1.85 -31.04
N THR A 117 -32.79 1.16 -32.17
CA THR A 117 -32.46 -0.27 -32.29
C THR A 117 -31.15 -0.53 -33.04
N ASP A 118 -30.38 0.51 -33.40
CA ASP A 118 -29.11 0.34 -34.09
C ASP A 118 -28.06 -0.24 -33.13
N PRO A 119 -27.52 -1.45 -33.39
CA PRO A 119 -26.56 -2.09 -32.50
C PRO A 119 -25.31 -1.25 -32.23
N LEU A 120 -24.78 -0.54 -33.22
CA LEU A 120 -23.55 0.24 -33.06
C LEU A 120 -23.82 1.51 -32.23
N ALA A 121 -24.92 2.21 -32.51
CA ALA A 121 -25.34 3.36 -31.71
C ALA A 121 -25.69 2.98 -30.28
N LEU A 122 -26.33 1.81 -30.07
CA LEU A 122 -26.65 1.27 -28.74
C LEU A 122 -25.39 0.95 -27.95
N ALA A 123 -24.39 0.30 -28.55
CA ALA A 123 -23.10 0.05 -27.90
C ALA A 123 -22.46 1.36 -27.43
N ALA A 124 -22.39 2.38 -28.30
CA ALA A 124 -21.85 3.69 -27.95
C ALA A 124 -22.68 4.43 -26.87
N ALA A 125 -24.00 4.24 -26.85
CA ALA A 125 -24.87 4.82 -25.82
C ALA A 125 -24.68 4.14 -24.46
N ARG A 126 -24.51 2.81 -24.43
CA ARG A 126 -24.20 2.04 -23.22
C ARG A 126 -22.84 2.41 -22.66
N GLU A 127 -21.82 2.51 -23.50
CA GLU A 127 -20.49 3.01 -23.10
C GLU A 127 -20.59 4.41 -22.48
N PHE A 128 -21.33 5.33 -23.10
CA PHE A 128 -21.54 6.66 -22.54
C PHE A 128 -22.21 6.62 -21.16
N MET A 129 -23.23 5.77 -20.98
CA MET A 129 -23.90 5.59 -19.69
C MET A 129 -22.95 5.05 -18.61
N LEU A 130 -22.15 4.03 -18.94
CA LEU A 130 -21.26 3.36 -18.01
C LEU A 130 -20.03 4.22 -17.67
N SER A 131 -19.37 4.82 -18.67
CA SER A 131 -18.11 5.58 -18.51
C SER A 131 -18.31 7.05 -18.17
N CYS A 132 -19.42 7.68 -18.58
CA CYS A 132 -19.59 9.12 -18.44
C CYS A 132 -20.70 9.48 -17.43
N VAL A 133 -21.87 8.87 -17.54
CA VAL A 133 -23.04 9.21 -16.72
C VAL A 133 -22.91 8.64 -15.31
N THR A 134 -22.70 7.33 -15.16
CA THR A 134 -22.74 6.63 -13.86
C THR A 134 -21.80 7.26 -12.82
N LEU A 135 -20.57 7.62 -13.22
CA LEU A 135 -19.56 8.24 -12.35
C LEU A 135 -19.97 9.60 -11.75
N ARG A 136 -21.00 10.23 -12.32
CA ARG A 136 -21.48 11.57 -11.98
C ARG A 136 -22.84 11.58 -11.29
N LEU A 137 -23.46 10.40 -11.14
CA LEU A 137 -24.72 10.24 -10.41
C LEU A 137 -24.61 10.43 -8.88
N PRO A 138 -23.53 10.04 -8.19
CA PRO A 138 -23.46 10.19 -6.74
C PRO A 138 -23.38 11.66 -6.30
N TYR A 139 -24.08 11.96 -5.21
CA TYR A 139 -24.08 13.26 -4.55
C TYR A 139 -24.19 13.10 -3.02
N PRO A 140 -23.71 14.07 -2.21
CA PRO A 140 -23.83 14.01 -0.76
C PRO A 140 -25.29 13.92 -0.30
N GLY A 141 -25.59 12.95 0.58
CA GLY A 141 -26.94 12.77 1.12
C GLY A 141 -27.92 12.02 0.21
N ILE A 142 -27.45 11.45 -0.92
CA ILE A 142 -28.26 10.55 -1.74
C ILE A 142 -28.88 9.43 -0.90
N ALA A 143 -30.15 9.13 -1.13
CA ALA A 143 -30.86 8.12 -0.36
C ALA A 143 -30.29 6.72 -0.64
N ARG A 144 -30.10 5.92 0.41
CA ARG A 144 -29.66 4.52 0.32
C ARG A 144 -30.39 3.72 -0.77
N ALA A 145 -31.73 3.80 -0.81
CA ALA A 145 -32.55 3.07 -1.77
C ALA A 145 -32.25 3.48 -3.23
N GLU A 146 -31.93 4.75 -3.44
CA GLU A 146 -31.57 5.30 -4.75
C GLU A 146 -30.20 4.81 -5.20
N VAL A 147 -29.20 4.80 -4.31
CA VAL A 147 -27.88 4.22 -4.59
C VAL A 147 -27.99 2.74 -5.00
N VAL A 148 -28.76 1.96 -4.24
CA VAL A 148 -28.97 0.53 -4.55
C VAL A 148 -29.63 0.35 -5.92
N ALA A 149 -30.65 1.16 -6.23
CA ALA A 149 -31.32 1.13 -7.55
C ALA A 149 -30.37 1.53 -8.69
N MET A 150 -29.50 2.52 -8.49
CA MET A 150 -28.49 2.92 -9.46
C MET A 150 -27.46 1.82 -9.71
N VAL A 151 -27.02 1.12 -8.66
CA VAL A 151 -26.14 -0.05 -8.79
C VAL A 151 -26.83 -1.15 -9.61
N ASP A 152 -28.10 -1.45 -9.33
CA ASP A 152 -28.86 -2.46 -10.09
C ASP A 152 -29.04 -2.08 -11.56
N ALA A 153 -29.33 -0.81 -11.84
CA ALA A 153 -29.44 -0.31 -13.21
C ALA A 153 -28.10 -0.40 -13.95
N HIS A 154 -26.98 -0.09 -13.30
CA HIS A 154 -25.65 -0.24 -13.89
C HIS A 154 -25.31 -1.70 -14.22
N LEU A 155 -25.61 -2.63 -13.31
CA LEU A 155 -25.39 -4.05 -13.55
C LEU A 155 -26.27 -4.59 -14.69
N ALA A 156 -27.53 -4.15 -14.77
CA ALA A 156 -28.41 -4.51 -15.89
C ALA A 156 -27.80 -4.01 -17.22
N LEU A 157 -27.28 -2.79 -17.23
CA LEU A 157 -26.65 -2.21 -18.41
C LEU A 157 -25.38 -2.95 -18.86
N LEU A 158 -24.54 -3.41 -17.92
CA LEU A 158 -23.38 -4.25 -18.23
C LEU A 158 -23.80 -5.57 -18.89
N ARG A 159 -24.81 -6.25 -18.34
CA ARG A 159 -25.35 -7.50 -18.92
C ARG A 159 -25.90 -7.28 -20.32
N GLU A 160 -26.66 -6.22 -20.53
CA GLU A 160 -27.19 -5.86 -21.85
C GLU A 160 -26.10 -5.52 -22.87
N ALA A 161 -24.96 -5.00 -22.40
CA ALA A 161 -23.80 -4.73 -23.24
C ALA A 161 -22.97 -5.99 -23.56
N GLY A 162 -23.29 -7.14 -22.95
CA GLY A 162 -22.49 -8.35 -23.07
C GLY A 162 -21.10 -8.22 -22.45
N LEU A 163 -20.93 -7.29 -21.51
CA LEU A 163 -19.68 -7.06 -20.81
C LEU A 163 -19.63 -7.96 -19.57
N GLU A 164 -18.55 -8.73 -19.45
CA GLU A 164 -18.30 -9.57 -18.27
C GLU A 164 -17.78 -8.74 -17.09
N ASP A 165 -18.02 -9.24 -15.88
CA ASP A 165 -17.62 -8.62 -14.59
C ASP A 165 -16.09 -8.53 -14.37
N ASP A 166 -15.26 -8.98 -15.33
CA ASP A 166 -13.78 -9.03 -15.24
C ASP A 166 -13.10 -7.71 -15.64
N ASP A 167 -13.83 -6.75 -16.21
CA ASP A 167 -13.18 -5.62 -16.87
C ASP A 167 -12.48 -4.67 -15.88
N ASN A 168 -11.18 -4.44 -16.10
CA ASN A 168 -10.21 -3.87 -15.15
C ASN A 168 -10.43 -2.37 -14.84
N GLY A 169 -11.53 -2.05 -14.16
CA GLY A 169 -11.79 -0.71 -13.60
C GLY A 169 -12.35 0.31 -14.59
N HIS A 170 -12.70 -0.09 -15.81
CA HIS A 170 -13.31 0.80 -16.81
C HIS A 170 -14.73 1.26 -16.42
N TRP A 171 -15.48 0.43 -15.68
CA TRP A 171 -16.88 0.67 -15.31
C TRP A 171 -17.04 0.79 -13.80
N SER A 172 -16.43 1.83 -13.23
CA SER A 172 -16.38 2.01 -11.78
C SER A 172 -17.74 2.41 -11.18
N LEU A 173 -18.18 1.63 -10.20
CA LEU A 173 -19.27 1.91 -9.25
C LEU A 173 -18.77 2.53 -7.95
N LEU A 174 -17.45 2.64 -7.76
CA LEU A 174 -16.84 3.07 -6.50
C LEU A 174 -17.45 4.39 -5.97
N PRO A 175 -17.66 5.45 -6.78
CA PRO A 175 -18.26 6.68 -6.27
C PRO A 175 -19.69 6.51 -5.71
N LEU A 176 -20.48 5.57 -6.26
CA LEU A 176 -21.82 5.26 -5.76
C LEU A 176 -21.75 4.45 -4.46
N LEU A 177 -20.87 3.46 -4.42
CA LEU A 177 -20.64 2.65 -3.22
C LEU A 177 -20.08 3.51 -2.08
N GLU A 178 -19.31 4.55 -2.41
CA GLU A 178 -18.84 5.55 -1.47
C GLU A 178 -19.96 6.41 -0.85
N CYS A 179 -21.20 6.32 -1.33
CA CYS A 179 -22.35 6.93 -0.67
C CYS A 179 -23.04 6.01 0.35
N LEU A 180 -22.69 4.72 0.40
CA LEU A 180 -23.24 3.77 1.38
C LEU A 180 -22.36 3.74 2.63
N ASP A 181 -22.69 4.53 3.65
CA ASP A 181 -21.87 4.65 4.86
C ASP A 181 -21.95 3.42 5.78
N ASP A 182 -23.11 2.76 5.83
CA ASP A 182 -23.31 1.56 6.64
C ASP A 182 -22.59 0.34 6.02
N PRO A 183 -21.70 -0.35 6.76
CA PRO A 183 -21.05 -1.57 6.30
C PRO A 183 -22.03 -2.64 5.82
N SER A 184 -23.20 -2.76 6.45
CA SER A 184 -24.22 -3.76 6.10
C SER A 184 -24.79 -3.53 4.69
N ASP A 185 -24.90 -2.27 4.27
CA ASP A 185 -25.38 -1.92 2.93
C ASP A 185 -24.35 -2.23 1.86
N LEU A 186 -23.07 -1.95 2.14
CA LEU A 186 -21.96 -2.34 1.28
C LEU A 186 -21.89 -3.87 1.12
N ILE A 187 -22.04 -4.61 2.22
CA ILE A 187 -22.07 -6.08 2.19
C ILE A 187 -23.24 -6.60 1.37
N ALA A 188 -24.44 -6.01 1.54
CA ALA A 188 -25.62 -6.43 0.81
C ALA A 188 -25.48 -6.26 -0.71
N VAL A 189 -24.86 -5.16 -1.17
CA VAL A 189 -24.61 -4.96 -2.61
C VAL A 189 -23.41 -5.75 -3.13
N ALA A 190 -22.39 -5.99 -2.29
CA ALA A 190 -21.20 -6.77 -2.65
C ALA A 190 -21.55 -8.21 -3.08
N GLY A 191 -22.62 -8.79 -2.55
CA GLY A 191 -23.07 -10.13 -2.92
C GLY A 191 -23.66 -10.26 -4.33
N LYS A 192 -23.89 -9.16 -5.05
CA LYS A 192 -24.56 -9.19 -6.37
C LYS A 192 -23.66 -9.75 -7.48
N THR A 193 -22.44 -9.25 -7.58
CA THR A 193 -21.42 -9.73 -8.54
C THR A 193 -20.02 -9.50 -7.98
N GLU A 194 -19.02 -10.21 -8.54
CA GLU A 194 -17.62 -10.03 -8.14
C GLU A 194 -17.10 -8.61 -8.45
N HIS A 195 -17.58 -8.00 -9.55
CA HIS A 195 -17.28 -6.61 -9.90
C HIS A 195 -17.71 -5.64 -8.80
N VAL A 196 -18.91 -5.80 -8.24
CA VAL A 196 -19.38 -4.95 -7.12
C VAL A 196 -18.57 -5.25 -5.86
N PHE A 197 -18.35 -6.53 -5.53
CA PHE A 197 -17.57 -6.93 -4.37
C PHE A 197 -16.20 -6.25 -4.34
N ARG A 198 -15.44 -6.30 -5.46
CA ARG A 198 -14.11 -5.69 -5.57
C ARG A 198 -14.08 -4.22 -5.19
N GLN A 199 -15.12 -3.48 -5.58
CA GLN A 199 -15.22 -2.04 -5.35
C GLN A 199 -15.77 -1.74 -3.95
N ALA A 200 -16.70 -2.56 -3.44
CA ALA A 200 -17.24 -2.44 -2.10
C ALA A 200 -16.16 -2.68 -1.03
N ILE A 201 -15.30 -3.71 -1.20
CA ILE A 201 -14.19 -3.94 -0.27
C ILE A 201 -13.17 -2.81 -0.32
N TRP A 202 -12.99 -2.15 -1.48
CA TRP A 202 -12.10 -1.00 -1.62
C TRP A 202 -12.65 0.22 -0.88
N ALA A 203 -13.92 0.57 -1.11
CA ALA A 203 -14.62 1.64 -0.40
C ALA A 203 -14.56 1.42 1.12
N TYR A 204 -14.87 0.20 1.56
CA TYR A 204 -14.86 -0.17 2.97
C TYR A 204 -13.45 -0.09 3.58
N ARG A 205 -12.43 -0.63 2.89
CA ARG A 205 -11.04 -0.67 3.39
C ARG A 205 -10.50 0.71 3.72
N GLN A 206 -10.83 1.74 2.94
CA GLN A 206 -10.32 3.10 3.21
C GLN A 206 -10.87 3.67 4.52
N ARG A 207 -12.17 3.47 4.76
CA ARG A 207 -12.86 3.96 5.96
C ARG A 207 -12.49 3.17 7.21
N SER A 208 -12.28 1.87 7.06
CA SER A 208 -12.02 0.98 8.17
C SER A 208 -10.57 1.03 8.68
N LYS A 209 -9.70 1.86 8.07
CA LYS A 209 -8.33 2.11 8.54
C LYS A 209 -8.26 2.69 9.95
N GLN A 210 -9.29 3.44 10.36
CA GLN A 210 -9.36 4.03 11.70
C GLN A 210 -9.63 2.99 12.80
N TYR A 211 -10.12 1.79 12.43
CA TYR A 211 -10.36 0.72 13.37
C TYR A 211 -9.12 -0.16 13.54
N SER A 212 -9.04 -0.77 14.72
CA SER A 212 -8.10 -1.84 15.04
C SER A 212 -8.24 -2.98 14.02
N ALA A 213 -7.17 -3.73 13.76
CA ALA A 213 -7.19 -4.88 12.85
C ALA A 213 -8.27 -5.90 13.23
N ARG A 214 -8.49 -6.16 14.52
CA ARG A 214 -9.53 -7.07 15.02
C ARG A 214 -10.95 -6.60 14.74
N GLN A 215 -11.18 -5.30 14.73
CA GLN A 215 -12.51 -4.70 14.48
C GLN A 215 -12.74 -4.44 12.99
N ARG A 216 -11.68 -4.21 12.23
CA ARG A 216 -11.71 -3.72 10.85
C ARG A 216 -12.65 -4.52 9.96
N TRP A 217 -12.61 -5.84 10.02
CA TRP A 217 -13.38 -6.71 9.12
C TRP A 217 -14.52 -7.44 9.79
N LEU A 218 -14.78 -7.17 11.08
CA LEU A 218 -15.74 -7.93 11.88
C LEU A 218 -17.14 -7.99 11.23
N ALA A 219 -17.63 -6.88 10.68
CA ALA A 219 -18.92 -6.81 9.99
C ALA A 219 -18.99 -7.73 8.75
N TRP A 220 -17.86 -7.99 8.10
CA TRP A 220 -17.76 -8.81 6.88
C TRP A 220 -17.59 -10.31 7.17
N HIS A 221 -17.45 -10.73 8.43
CA HIS A 221 -17.16 -12.12 8.76
C HIS A 221 -18.23 -13.09 8.28
N ASP A 222 -19.50 -12.70 8.36
CA ASP A 222 -20.61 -13.54 7.94
C ASP A 222 -20.68 -13.66 6.41
N PHE A 223 -20.35 -12.59 5.69
CA PHE A 223 -20.23 -12.61 4.23
C PHE A 223 -19.15 -13.60 3.77
N PHE A 224 -17.93 -13.51 4.30
CA PHE A 224 -16.84 -14.42 3.93
C PHE A 224 -17.08 -15.87 4.37
N ARG A 225 -17.86 -16.08 5.43
CA ARG A 225 -18.31 -17.42 5.82
C ARG A 225 -19.25 -18.03 4.78
N GLN A 226 -20.19 -17.25 4.26
CA GLN A 226 -21.16 -17.70 3.26
C GLN A 226 -20.52 -17.83 1.86
N HIS A 227 -19.52 -17.00 1.56
CA HIS A 227 -18.85 -16.97 0.27
C HIS A 227 -17.31 -17.09 0.41
N PRO A 228 -16.79 -18.26 0.83
CA PRO A 228 -15.37 -18.43 1.13
C PRO A 228 -14.43 -18.20 -0.06
N GLY A 229 -14.91 -18.41 -1.31
CA GLY A 229 -14.12 -18.17 -2.52
C GLY A 229 -13.67 -16.71 -2.68
N TYR A 230 -14.43 -15.74 -2.16
CA TYR A 230 -13.98 -14.35 -2.15
C TYR A 230 -12.80 -14.14 -1.21
N LEU A 231 -12.77 -14.80 -0.04
CA LEU A 231 -11.59 -14.69 0.81
C LEU A 231 -10.37 -15.36 0.16
N ASP A 232 -10.57 -16.47 -0.55
CA ASP A 232 -9.48 -17.15 -1.27
C ASP A 232 -8.84 -16.29 -2.36
N GLY A 233 -9.63 -15.46 -3.05
CA GLY A 233 -9.13 -14.55 -4.11
C GLY A 233 -8.61 -13.21 -3.59
N TYR A 234 -9.07 -12.76 -2.43
CA TYR A 234 -8.84 -11.39 -1.93
C TYR A 234 -8.24 -11.33 -0.52
N HIS A 235 -7.67 -12.42 -0.03
CA HIS A 235 -7.05 -12.48 1.30
C HIS A 235 -6.00 -11.38 1.51
N ASP A 236 -5.25 -11.01 0.47
CA ASP A 236 -4.23 -9.95 0.48
C ASP A 236 -4.80 -8.54 0.74
N ARG A 237 -6.04 -8.29 0.32
CA ARG A 237 -6.73 -7.00 0.53
C ARG A 237 -7.41 -6.92 1.89
N VAL A 238 -7.87 -8.06 2.39
CA VAL A 238 -8.55 -8.18 3.70
C VAL A 238 -7.51 -8.28 4.82
N ALA A 239 -6.60 -9.25 4.72
CA ALA A 239 -5.51 -9.53 5.63
C ALA A 239 -5.95 -9.63 7.10
N ASP A 240 -7.13 -10.22 7.36
CA ASP A 240 -7.67 -10.43 8.69
C ASP A 240 -7.26 -11.81 9.27
N PRO A 241 -6.56 -11.84 10.42
CA PRO A 241 -6.17 -13.06 11.11
C PRO A 241 -7.29 -14.07 11.38
N ALA A 242 -8.43 -13.65 11.93
CA ALA A 242 -9.51 -14.58 12.28
C ALA A 242 -10.16 -15.21 11.05
N LEU A 243 -10.37 -14.42 9.99
CA LEU A 243 -10.89 -14.92 8.71
C LEU A 243 -9.93 -15.93 8.08
N ILE A 244 -8.63 -15.62 8.04
CA ILE A 244 -7.62 -16.53 7.49
C ILE A 244 -7.56 -17.82 8.30
N MET A 245 -7.48 -17.74 9.63
CA MET A 245 -7.41 -18.93 10.49
C MET A 245 -8.66 -19.80 10.41
N ARG A 246 -9.85 -19.18 10.28
CA ARG A 246 -11.09 -19.92 10.05
C ARG A 246 -11.11 -20.64 8.70
N ARG A 247 -10.55 -20.02 7.66
CA ARG A 247 -10.53 -20.58 6.30
C ARG A 247 -9.43 -21.63 6.11
N TRP A 248 -8.34 -21.53 6.89
CA TRP A 248 -7.14 -22.37 6.86
C TRP A 248 -7.35 -23.89 6.69
N PRO A 249 -8.20 -24.58 7.49
CA PRO A 249 -8.34 -26.04 7.39
C PRO A 249 -8.94 -26.50 6.05
N HIS A 250 -9.60 -25.62 5.32
CA HIS A 250 -10.38 -25.94 4.12
C HIS A 250 -9.73 -25.53 2.79
N VAL A 251 -8.50 -25.02 2.83
CA VAL A 251 -7.78 -24.52 1.65
C VAL A 251 -6.58 -25.41 1.29
N THR A 252 -6.16 -25.33 0.03
CA THR A 252 -5.01 -26.08 -0.49
C THR A 252 -3.69 -25.60 0.15
N PRO A 253 -2.63 -26.44 0.17
CA PRO A 253 -1.32 -26.02 0.67
C PRO A 253 -0.76 -24.76 -0.02
N GLN A 254 -1.05 -24.59 -1.32
CA GLN A 254 -0.64 -23.42 -2.09
C GLN A 254 -1.32 -22.14 -1.59
N LEU A 255 -2.62 -22.21 -1.29
CA LEU A 255 -3.36 -21.05 -0.78
C LEU A 255 -3.03 -20.77 0.70
N ARG A 256 -2.83 -21.82 1.52
CA ARG A 256 -2.29 -21.67 2.89
C ARG A 256 -1.01 -20.86 2.89
N TRP A 257 -0.09 -21.21 2.00
CA TRP A 257 1.16 -20.49 1.84
C TRP A 257 0.96 -19.00 1.49
N LYS A 258 0.10 -18.69 0.51
CA LYS A 258 -0.24 -17.29 0.17
C LYS A 258 -0.85 -16.53 1.36
N MET A 259 -1.74 -17.17 2.12
CA MET A 259 -2.35 -16.59 3.32
C MET A 259 -1.32 -16.34 4.42
N THR A 260 -0.34 -17.24 4.62
CA THR A 260 0.80 -17.01 5.52
C THR A 260 1.58 -15.77 5.11
N GLN A 261 1.92 -15.62 3.83
CA GLN A 261 2.64 -14.46 3.33
C GLN A 261 1.84 -13.16 3.55
N THR A 262 0.53 -13.19 3.35
CA THR A 262 -0.35 -12.06 3.64
C THR A 262 -0.32 -11.67 5.11
N LEU A 263 -0.47 -12.63 6.03
CA LEU A 263 -0.45 -12.34 7.48
C LEU A 263 0.88 -11.70 7.88
N LEU A 264 1.99 -12.30 7.47
CA LEU A 264 3.33 -11.81 7.79
C LEU A 264 3.60 -10.43 7.18
N SER A 265 3.06 -10.14 5.99
CA SER A 265 3.21 -8.82 5.37
C SER A 265 2.31 -7.75 6.01
N ALA A 266 1.22 -8.16 6.64
CA ALA A 266 0.27 -7.27 7.30
C ALA A 266 0.57 -7.07 8.79
N MET A 267 1.49 -7.85 9.36
CA MET A 267 1.91 -7.73 10.75
C MET A 267 2.48 -6.33 11.04
N PRO A 268 2.09 -5.70 12.16
CA PRO A 268 2.63 -4.40 12.55
C PRO A 268 4.10 -4.53 12.94
N TYR A 269 4.91 -3.56 12.49
CA TYR A 269 6.36 -3.51 12.79
C TYR A 269 6.68 -3.08 14.23
N SER A 270 5.77 -2.35 14.88
CA SER A 270 5.94 -1.83 16.24
C SER A 270 4.98 -2.51 17.18
N ALA A 271 5.40 -2.70 18.43
CA ALA A 271 4.51 -3.10 19.51
C ALA A 271 3.34 -2.11 19.60
N GLY A 272 2.13 -2.64 19.70
CA GLY A 272 0.91 -1.85 19.67
C GLY A 272 -0.35 -2.71 19.64
N ASP A 273 -1.48 -2.02 19.58
CA ASP A 273 -2.80 -2.66 19.57
C ASP A 273 -2.91 -3.66 18.40
N ASP A 274 -3.37 -4.87 18.71
CA ASP A 274 -3.53 -6.03 17.82
C ASP A 274 -2.27 -6.80 17.40
N GLN A 275 -1.09 -6.53 17.94
CA GLN A 275 0.09 -7.38 17.66
C GLN A 275 -0.17 -8.84 18.06
N ASP A 276 -0.76 -9.06 19.25
CA ASP A 276 -1.15 -10.39 19.72
C ASP A 276 -2.15 -11.07 18.78
N TYR A 277 -3.05 -10.32 18.15
CA TYR A 277 -4.04 -10.87 17.22
C TYR A 277 -3.39 -11.48 15.97
N PHE A 278 -2.30 -10.88 15.46
CA PHE A 278 -1.52 -11.47 14.38
C PHE A 278 -0.61 -12.59 14.88
N PHE A 279 0.03 -12.42 16.04
CA PHE A 279 0.90 -13.45 16.61
C PHE A 279 0.14 -14.74 16.92
N ASP A 280 -1.07 -14.68 17.46
CA ASP A 280 -1.90 -15.86 17.73
C ASP A 280 -2.19 -16.65 16.44
N ALA A 281 -2.47 -15.95 15.33
CA ALA A 281 -2.69 -16.60 14.04
C ALA A 281 -1.41 -17.23 13.47
N VAL A 282 -0.28 -16.52 13.56
CA VAL A 282 1.01 -17.03 13.09
C VAL A 282 1.48 -18.22 13.95
N ASP A 283 1.31 -18.15 15.27
CA ASP A 283 1.55 -19.27 16.18
C ASP A 283 0.70 -20.49 15.79
N GLY A 284 -0.59 -20.29 15.54
CA GLY A 284 -1.49 -21.35 15.08
C GLY A 284 -1.03 -21.99 13.76
N ILE A 285 -0.51 -21.18 12.82
CA ILE A 285 0.04 -21.67 11.54
C ILE A 285 1.31 -22.49 11.77
N ILE A 286 2.26 -21.98 12.58
CA ILE A 286 3.52 -22.67 12.88
C ILE A 286 3.25 -24.00 13.58
N ARG A 287 2.37 -24.02 14.59
CA ARG A 287 2.00 -25.24 15.31
C ARG A 287 1.29 -26.27 14.44
N HIS A 288 0.60 -25.84 13.38
CA HIS A 288 -0.05 -26.76 12.45
C HIS A 288 0.95 -27.52 11.56
N ASP A 289 1.97 -26.84 11.05
CA ASP A 289 3.00 -27.43 10.17
C ASP A 289 4.33 -26.69 10.30
N GLU A 290 5.02 -26.96 11.39
CA GLU A 290 6.29 -26.32 11.74
C GLU A 290 7.38 -26.61 10.70
N ALA A 291 7.41 -27.83 10.17
CA ALA A 291 8.40 -28.29 9.19
C ALA A 291 8.29 -27.51 7.87
N SER A 292 7.06 -27.33 7.37
CA SER A 292 6.81 -26.53 6.17
C SER A 292 7.17 -25.07 6.40
N PHE A 293 6.81 -24.50 7.55
CA PHE A 293 7.18 -23.12 7.88
C PHE A 293 8.69 -22.93 7.92
N ALA A 294 9.43 -23.84 8.58
CA ALA A 294 10.89 -23.83 8.63
C ALA A 294 11.51 -23.96 7.23
N GLY A 295 10.98 -24.85 6.38
CA GLY A 295 11.41 -24.98 5.00
C GLY A 295 11.26 -23.69 4.18
N ASN A 296 10.17 -22.95 4.40
CA ASN A 296 9.92 -21.67 3.74
C ASN A 296 10.83 -20.55 4.27
N LEU A 297 11.07 -20.53 5.58
CA LEU A 297 11.98 -19.57 6.21
C LEU A 297 13.42 -19.75 5.68
N ARG A 298 13.90 -20.99 5.56
CA ARG A 298 15.21 -21.32 4.95
C ARG A 298 15.31 -20.87 3.49
N LYS A 299 14.24 -21.06 2.71
CA LYS A 299 14.15 -20.59 1.31
C LYS A 299 14.02 -19.07 1.18
N ARG A 300 13.91 -18.33 2.30
CA ARG A 300 13.69 -16.88 2.35
C ARG A 300 12.44 -16.43 1.62
N THR A 301 11.44 -17.30 1.54
CA THR A 301 10.12 -16.98 0.99
C THR A 301 9.22 -16.32 2.05
N VAL A 302 9.62 -16.42 3.32
CA VAL A 302 9.15 -15.62 4.46
C VAL A 302 10.18 -14.54 4.81
N ARG A 303 9.72 -13.31 5.08
CA ARG A 303 10.55 -12.28 5.73
C ARG A 303 10.59 -12.54 7.25
N LEU A 304 11.80 -12.62 7.81
CA LEU A 304 12.01 -12.59 9.25
C LEU A 304 12.08 -11.13 9.73
N ASP A 305 11.19 -10.75 10.64
CA ASP A 305 11.22 -9.47 11.35
C ASP A 305 11.38 -9.69 12.87
N GLY A 306 11.44 -8.59 13.63
CA GLY A 306 11.58 -8.61 15.09
C GLY A 306 10.47 -9.37 15.79
N GLY A 307 9.23 -9.19 15.34
CA GLY A 307 8.06 -9.81 15.94
C GLY A 307 8.07 -11.32 15.74
N LEU A 308 8.28 -11.78 14.51
CA LEU A 308 8.37 -13.20 14.20
C LEU A 308 9.57 -13.86 14.90
N ALA A 309 10.73 -13.21 14.94
CA ALA A 309 11.90 -13.73 15.65
C ALA A 309 11.63 -13.89 17.16
N SER A 310 11.00 -12.88 17.78
CA SER A 310 10.63 -12.91 19.19
C SER A 310 9.58 -13.98 19.47
N LEU A 311 8.60 -14.16 18.59
CA LEU A 311 7.60 -15.23 18.69
C LEU A 311 8.26 -16.61 18.66
N ILE A 312 9.14 -16.85 17.68
CA ILE A 312 9.85 -18.13 17.55
C ILE A 312 10.67 -18.43 18.80
N TRP A 313 11.41 -17.43 19.30
CA TRP A 313 12.19 -17.59 20.52
C TRP A 313 11.29 -17.85 21.74
N ARG A 314 10.23 -17.06 21.94
CA ARG A 314 9.35 -17.21 23.10
C ARG A 314 8.63 -18.56 23.15
N GLN A 315 8.19 -19.06 21.98
CA GLN A 315 7.43 -20.32 21.89
C GLN A 315 8.33 -21.55 21.72
N GLN A 316 9.65 -21.35 21.52
CA GLN A 316 10.65 -22.41 21.48
C GLN A 316 10.34 -23.53 20.46
N TYR A 317 10.02 -23.16 19.22
CA TYR A 317 9.71 -24.14 18.15
C TYR A 317 10.98 -24.93 17.73
N PRO A 318 11.06 -26.26 17.98
CA PRO A 318 12.30 -27.03 17.83
C PRO A 318 12.94 -27.05 16.44
N GLN A 319 12.16 -26.96 15.37
CA GLN A 319 12.62 -26.98 13.98
C GLN A 319 13.02 -25.59 13.48
N LEU A 320 12.57 -24.52 14.13
CA LEU A 320 12.88 -23.13 13.78
C LEU A 320 14.04 -22.56 14.59
N LEU A 321 14.17 -22.95 15.86
CA LEU A 321 15.22 -22.46 16.76
C LEU A 321 16.64 -22.61 16.18
N PRO A 322 17.05 -23.76 15.61
CA PRO A 322 18.41 -23.93 15.10
C PRO A 322 18.77 -22.95 13.97
N GLU A 323 17.77 -22.46 13.23
CA GLU A 323 17.96 -21.57 12.08
C GLU A 323 17.83 -20.10 12.46
N LEU A 324 17.16 -19.79 13.57
CA LEU A 324 16.74 -18.44 13.92
C LEU A 324 17.92 -17.47 13.98
N PHE A 325 18.96 -17.83 14.73
CA PHE A 325 20.15 -16.99 14.86
C PHE A 325 20.84 -16.78 13.50
N ALA A 326 21.09 -17.85 12.75
CA ALA A 326 21.73 -17.78 11.43
C ALA A 326 20.94 -16.91 10.43
N LEU A 327 19.61 -16.92 10.52
CA LEU A 327 18.75 -16.08 9.68
C LEU A 327 18.79 -14.60 10.08
N ILE A 328 18.81 -14.29 11.39
CA ILE A 328 19.03 -12.93 11.90
C ILE A 328 20.37 -12.40 11.37
N MET A 329 21.43 -13.21 11.44
CA MET A 329 22.75 -12.87 10.91
C MET A 329 22.74 -12.58 9.40
N CYS A 330 21.80 -13.12 8.64
CA CYS A 330 21.69 -12.89 7.19
C CYS A 330 20.83 -11.67 6.80
N ALA A 331 20.33 -10.88 7.77
CA ALA A 331 19.41 -9.77 7.50
C ALA A 331 20.09 -8.62 6.73
N ARG A 332 19.61 -8.38 5.50
CA ARG A 332 20.14 -7.35 4.59
C ARG A 332 19.68 -5.92 4.91
N HIS A 333 18.53 -5.76 5.55
CA HIS A 333 17.81 -4.47 5.64
C HIS A 333 17.98 -3.73 6.98
N GLY A 334 19.15 -3.85 7.62
CA GLY A 334 19.36 -3.32 8.98
C GLY A 334 19.01 -4.33 10.08
N LEU A 335 19.58 -4.16 11.28
CA LEU A 335 19.33 -5.01 12.44
C LEU A 335 18.45 -4.36 13.51
N ASP A 336 18.10 -3.07 13.36
CA ASP A 336 17.33 -2.35 14.38
C ASP A 336 16.00 -3.05 14.73
N PRO A 337 15.20 -3.54 13.75
CA PRO A 337 13.98 -4.29 14.07
C PRO A 337 14.24 -5.64 14.74
N LEU A 338 15.47 -6.17 14.64
CA LEU A 338 15.88 -7.45 15.23
C LEU A 338 16.71 -7.27 16.51
N SER A 339 16.91 -6.03 16.97
CA SER A 339 17.75 -5.72 18.12
C SER A 339 17.22 -6.36 19.41
N GLU A 340 15.92 -6.24 19.69
CA GLU A 340 15.27 -6.86 20.84
C GLU A 340 15.41 -8.39 20.86
N PRO A 341 14.95 -9.15 19.84
CA PRO A 341 15.11 -10.60 19.86
C PRO A 341 16.58 -11.03 19.90
N LEU A 342 17.48 -10.31 19.23
CA LEU A 342 18.91 -10.59 19.28
C LEU A 342 19.48 -10.44 20.69
N ASN A 343 19.08 -9.39 21.43
CA ASN A 343 19.49 -9.20 22.82
C ASN A 343 18.96 -10.31 23.72
N ILE A 344 17.70 -10.72 23.56
CA ILE A 344 17.11 -11.82 24.34
C ILE A 344 17.85 -13.14 24.07
N ILE A 345 18.06 -13.49 22.79
CA ILE A 345 18.73 -14.73 22.40
C ILE A 345 20.16 -14.79 22.95
N LEU A 346 20.93 -13.70 22.80
CA LEU A 346 22.33 -13.66 23.25
C LEU A 346 22.49 -13.47 24.76
N ALA A 347 21.47 -13.00 25.47
CA ALA A 347 21.45 -13.02 26.93
C ALA A 347 21.38 -14.46 27.45
N ASP A 348 20.53 -15.29 26.84
CA ASP A 348 20.33 -16.69 27.22
C ASP A 348 21.46 -17.60 26.71
N GLU A 349 21.93 -17.39 25.47
CA GLU A 349 22.99 -18.18 24.84
C GLU A 349 24.13 -17.32 24.24
N PRO A 350 25.01 -16.73 25.08
CA PRO A 350 26.10 -15.84 24.61
C PRO A 350 27.10 -16.51 23.64
N ALA A 351 27.19 -17.84 23.68
CA ALA A 351 28.07 -18.62 22.82
C ALA A 351 27.59 -18.67 21.35
N LEU A 352 26.31 -18.42 21.07
CA LEU A 352 25.77 -18.39 19.71
C LEU A 352 26.49 -17.38 18.82
N LEU A 353 27.05 -16.31 19.40
CA LEU A 353 27.83 -15.33 18.67
C LEU A 353 29.01 -15.94 17.89
N LEU A 354 29.58 -17.05 18.37
CA LEU A 354 30.66 -17.78 17.70
C LEU A 354 30.22 -18.49 16.41
N SER A 355 28.93 -18.77 16.28
CA SER A 355 28.33 -19.36 15.08
C SER A 355 27.94 -18.31 14.02
N GLY A 356 28.11 -17.03 14.36
CA GLY A 356 27.72 -15.92 13.50
C GLY A 356 28.59 -15.82 12.24
N ARG A 357 28.03 -15.27 11.16
CA ARG A 357 28.81 -14.96 9.96
C ARG A 357 29.68 -13.71 10.17
N ASP A 358 30.96 -13.82 9.85
CA ASP A 358 31.96 -12.76 10.03
C ASP A 358 31.54 -11.39 9.46
N ASP A 359 30.89 -11.39 8.29
CA ASP A 359 30.45 -10.17 7.59
C ASP A 359 29.32 -9.41 8.30
N SER A 360 28.59 -10.08 9.19
CA SER A 360 27.44 -9.53 9.90
C SER A 360 27.73 -9.20 11.37
N LEU A 361 28.77 -9.80 11.96
CA LEU A 361 29.15 -9.58 13.36
C LEU A 361 29.32 -8.10 13.75
N PRO A 362 29.95 -7.21 12.93
CA PRO A 362 30.08 -5.80 13.30
C PRO A 362 28.72 -5.12 13.51
N ARG A 363 27.73 -5.44 12.66
CA ARG A 363 26.37 -4.88 12.75
C ARG A 363 25.64 -5.40 13.97
N VAL A 364 25.83 -6.66 14.32
CA VAL A 364 25.23 -7.32 15.50
C VAL A 364 25.72 -6.66 16.77
N VAL A 365 27.04 -6.52 16.91
CA VAL A 365 27.66 -5.91 18.09
C VAL A 365 27.16 -4.47 18.32
N ALA A 366 26.96 -3.71 17.25
CA ALA A 366 26.47 -2.33 17.34
C ALA A 366 25.10 -2.19 18.03
N VAL A 367 24.21 -3.17 17.85
CA VAL A 367 22.82 -3.13 18.36
C VAL A 367 22.63 -3.82 19.73
N LEU A 368 23.69 -4.38 20.33
CA LEU A 368 23.61 -5.00 21.65
C LEU A 368 23.46 -3.95 22.75
N SER A 369 22.68 -4.30 23.78
CA SER A 369 22.62 -3.60 25.06
C SER A 369 23.92 -3.81 25.84
N ALA A 370 24.18 -2.95 26.84
CA ALA A 370 25.37 -3.06 27.68
C ALA A 370 25.45 -4.40 28.42
N GLU A 371 24.32 -4.90 28.92
CA GLU A 371 24.25 -6.16 29.66
C GLU A 371 24.61 -7.35 28.78
N VAL A 372 24.00 -7.46 27.60
CA VAL A 372 24.29 -8.53 26.64
C VAL A 372 25.71 -8.41 26.11
N LEU A 373 26.18 -7.18 25.84
CA LEU A 373 27.54 -6.94 25.41
C LEU A 373 28.56 -7.47 26.44
N ARG A 374 28.32 -7.24 27.75
CA ARG A 374 29.13 -7.80 28.84
C ARG A 374 29.12 -9.33 28.82
N ALA A 375 27.95 -9.95 28.66
CA ALA A 375 27.81 -11.40 28.64
C ALA A 375 28.54 -12.06 27.46
N VAL A 376 28.60 -11.40 26.29
CA VAL A 376 29.26 -11.93 25.09
C VAL A 376 30.75 -11.59 24.99
N LEU A 377 31.35 -10.85 25.94
CA LEU A 377 32.79 -10.54 25.93
C LEU A 377 33.68 -11.79 25.76
N PRO A 378 33.43 -12.94 26.42
CA PRO A 378 34.25 -14.14 26.19
C PRO A 378 34.19 -14.66 24.75
N SER A 379 33.02 -14.61 24.11
CA SER A 379 32.85 -14.99 22.70
C SER A 379 33.58 -14.01 21.77
N LEU A 380 33.47 -12.71 22.04
CA LEU A 380 34.21 -11.68 21.31
C LEU A 380 35.73 -11.83 21.46
N ALA A 381 36.20 -12.25 22.64
CA ALA A 381 37.61 -12.52 22.89
C ALA A 381 38.12 -13.66 22.00
N THR A 382 37.32 -14.72 21.85
CA THR A 382 37.65 -15.84 20.98
C THR A 382 37.74 -15.38 19.51
N LEU A 383 36.76 -14.61 19.05
CA LEU A 383 36.70 -14.11 17.67
C LEU A 383 37.88 -13.18 17.35
N ILE A 384 38.10 -12.16 18.17
CA ILE A 384 39.22 -11.21 17.99
C ILE A 384 40.56 -11.92 18.14
N GLY A 385 40.69 -12.83 19.11
CA GLY A 385 41.91 -13.59 19.33
C GLY A 385 42.30 -14.49 18.16
N ASN A 386 41.31 -14.99 17.41
CA ASN A 386 41.50 -15.77 16.18
C ASN A 386 41.75 -14.90 14.93
N GLY A 387 41.95 -13.59 15.09
CA GLY A 387 42.26 -12.69 13.99
C GLY A 387 41.04 -12.20 13.20
N ALA A 388 39.90 -11.98 13.87
CA ALA A 388 38.72 -11.42 13.22
C ALA A 388 39.01 -10.08 12.50
N ALA A 389 38.18 -9.77 11.51
CA ALA A 389 38.32 -8.61 10.62
C ALA A 389 38.40 -7.28 11.39
N ALA A 390 39.14 -6.30 10.84
CA ALA A 390 39.34 -5.00 11.48
C ALA A 390 38.02 -4.26 11.76
N GLU A 391 37.01 -4.49 10.91
CA GLU A 391 35.65 -3.97 11.05
C GLU A 391 34.97 -4.48 12.32
N LEU A 392 35.17 -5.75 12.68
CA LEU A 392 34.62 -6.29 13.93
C LEU A 392 35.29 -5.64 15.14
N ARG A 393 36.61 -5.49 15.11
CA ARG A 393 37.35 -4.82 16.19
C ARG A 393 36.87 -3.39 16.40
N ALA A 394 36.72 -2.62 15.31
CA ALA A 394 36.20 -1.26 15.36
C ALA A 394 34.76 -1.21 15.92
N ALA A 395 33.88 -2.12 15.51
CA ALA A 395 32.53 -2.20 16.04
C ALA A 395 32.50 -2.53 17.54
N VAL A 396 33.40 -3.41 18.00
CA VAL A 396 33.55 -3.72 19.43
C VAL A 396 34.06 -2.50 20.19
N VAL A 397 35.04 -1.75 19.66
CA VAL A 397 35.53 -0.50 20.27
C VAL A 397 34.39 0.50 20.46
N GLU A 398 33.57 0.71 19.43
CA GLU A 398 32.42 1.61 19.51
C GLU A 398 31.34 1.11 20.49
N ALA A 399 31.00 -0.17 20.45
CA ALA A 399 29.98 -0.75 21.33
C ALA A 399 30.42 -0.77 22.80
N ALA A 400 31.72 -1.00 23.07
CA ALA A 400 32.29 -1.07 24.42
C ALA A 400 32.20 0.26 25.18
N LYS A 401 31.96 1.39 24.51
CA LYS A 401 31.64 2.68 25.17
C LYS A 401 30.39 2.63 26.05
N LYS A 402 29.55 1.59 25.89
CA LYS A 402 28.36 1.32 26.71
C LYS A 402 28.69 0.58 28.03
N LEU A 403 29.91 0.05 28.19
CA LEU A 403 30.34 -0.73 29.34
C LEU A 403 31.07 0.14 30.37
N ASP A 404 31.20 -0.34 31.61
CA ASP A 404 32.11 0.26 32.59
C ASP A 404 33.56 -0.21 32.31
N PRO A 405 34.60 0.65 32.47
CA PRO A 405 35.99 0.22 32.42
C PRO A 405 36.32 -0.99 33.31
N ALA A 406 35.62 -1.16 34.43
CA ALA A 406 35.75 -2.34 35.29
C ALA A 406 35.29 -3.65 34.60
N ASP A 407 34.25 -3.60 33.77
CA ASP A 407 33.79 -4.76 32.99
C ASP A 407 34.85 -5.18 31.97
N ILE A 408 35.48 -4.19 31.32
CA ILE A 408 36.57 -4.41 30.36
C ILE A 408 37.81 -4.99 31.04
N ALA A 409 38.14 -4.50 32.24
CA ALA A 409 39.24 -5.04 33.05
C ALA A 409 38.96 -6.49 33.48
N HIS A 410 37.74 -6.78 33.91
CA HIS A 410 37.32 -8.12 34.34
C HIS A 410 37.36 -9.14 33.20
N ALA A 411 37.12 -8.70 31.95
CA ALA A 411 37.25 -9.56 30.77
C ALA A 411 38.68 -10.08 30.53
N GLY A 412 39.70 -9.46 31.13
CA GLY A 412 41.07 -9.98 31.15
C GLY A 412 41.83 -9.84 29.82
N TRP A 413 41.31 -9.11 28.83
CA TRP A 413 41.91 -9.03 27.49
C TRP A 413 43.29 -8.36 27.49
N LEU A 414 43.49 -7.36 28.36
CA LEU A 414 44.74 -6.60 28.47
C LEU A 414 45.89 -7.46 29.01
N ALA A 415 45.58 -8.42 29.88
CA ALA A 415 46.54 -9.37 30.45
C ALA A 415 46.72 -10.64 29.59
N SER A 416 46.01 -10.74 28.46
CA SER A 416 46.09 -11.92 27.59
C SER A 416 47.42 -11.98 26.83
N GLY A 417 47.91 -13.20 26.57
CA GLY A 417 49.08 -13.41 25.71
C GLY A 417 48.82 -13.14 24.21
N ASN A 418 47.59 -12.79 23.83
CA ASN A 418 47.18 -12.61 22.44
C ASN A 418 47.32 -11.12 22.03
N GLU A 419 48.10 -10.85 21.00
CA GLU A 419 48.37 -9.48 20.53
C GLU A 419 47.11 -8.75 20.03
N HIS A 420 46.21 -9.45 19.32
CA HIS A 420 44.97 -8.86 18.81
C HIS A 420 44.03 -8.42 19.93
N LEU A 421 43.93 -9.21 21.01
CA LEU A 421 43.12 -8.88 22.18
C LEU A 421 43.68 -7.71 22.97
N ARG A 422 45.00 -7.66 23.15
CA ARG A 422 45.66 -6.51 23.81
C ARG A 422 45.46 -5.23 23.00
N LEU A 423 45.60 -5.30 21.67
CA LEU A 423 45.36 -4.16 20.79
C LEU A 423 43.90 -3.67 20.89
N ALA A 424 42.93 -4.58 20.77
CA ALA A 424 41.51 -4.24 20.88
C ALA A 424 41.17 -3.63 22.24
N CYS A 425 41.67 -4.20 23.35
CA CYS A 425 41.45 -3.68 24.69
C CYS A 425 42.05 -2.27 24.86
N ARG A 426 43.25 -2.03 24.31
CA ARG A 426 43.86 -0.70 24.29
C ARG A 426 43.04 0.30 23.49
N GLU A 427 42.56 -0.06 22.30
CA GLU A 427 41.69 0.77 21.47
C GLU A 427 40.38 1.13 22.19
N ILE A 428 39.75 0.15 22.87
CA ILE A 428 38.55 0.37 23.70
C ILE A 428 38.83 1.41 24.79
N LEU A 429 39.87 1.21 25.60
CA LEU A 429 40.19 2.10 26.73
C LEU A 429 40.53 3.52 26.27
N LEU A 430 41.27 3.66 25.16
CA LEU A 430 41.57 4.97 24.59
C LEU A 430 40.32 5.71 24.09
N ALA A 431 39.35 4.98 23.53
CA ALA A 431 38.10 5.54 23.00
C ALA A 431 36.99 5.70 24.06
N HIS A 432 37.22 5.29 25.31
CA HIS A 432 36.19 5.21 26.35
C HIS A 432 35.73 6.60 26.84
N PRO A 433 34.43 6.84 27.12
CA PRO A 433 33.96 8.13 27.61
C PRO A 433 34.53 8.54 28.99
N ASP A 434 34.66 7.58 29.91
CA ASP A 434 35.35 7.77 31.20
C ASP A 434 36.87 7.60 31.05
N GLN A 435 37.54 8.70 30.72
CA GLN A 435 38.98 8.74 30.51
C GLN A 435 39.79 8.59 31.80
N ALA A 436 39.23 8.93 32.97
CA ALA A 436 39.95 8.86 34.24
C ALA A 436 40.18 7.40 34.65
N SER A 437 39.11 6.60 34.64
CA SER A 437 39.18 5.17 34.96
C SER A 437 39.94 4.38 33.90
N ALA A 438 39.75 4.71 32.62
CA ALA A 438 40.43 4.04 31.51
C ALA A 438 41.95 4.29 31.51
N SER A 439 42.39 5.53 31.76
CA SER A 439 43.82 5.88 31.86
C SER A 439 44.50 5.18 33.03
N ALA A 440 43.80 5.04 34.17
CA ALA A 440 44.30 4.30 35.32
C ALA A 440 44.53 2.82 34.99
N LEU A 441 43.65 2.19 34.21
CA LEU A 441 43.83 0.81 33.74
C LEU A 441 45.00 0.69 32.74
N LEU A 442 45.12 1.61 31.78
CA LEU A 442 46.22 1.62 30.81
C LEU A 442 47.60 1.80 31.47
N SER A 443 47.68 2.52 32.59
CA SER A 443 48.96 2.74 33.29
C SER A 443 49.47 1.53 34.09
N ARG A 444 48.64 0.51 34.29
CA ARG A 444 48.96 -0.69 35.11
C ARG A 444 49.56 -1.84 34.32
N TYR A 445 49.66 -1.71 33.00
CA TYR A 445 50.12 -2.73 32.05
C TYR A 445 50.99 -2.07 30.98
#